data_AF-A0AAU3FLQ5-F1
#
_entry.id   AF-A0AAU3FLQ5-F1
#
_cell.length_a   1.000
_cell.length_b   1.000
_cell.length_c   1.000
_cell.angle_alpha   90.00
_cell.angle_beta   90.00
_cell.angle_gamma   90.00
#
_symmetry.space_group_name_H-M   'P 1'
#
loop_
_entity.id
_entity.type
_entity.pdbx_description
1 polymer ?
#
loop_
_entity_poly.entity_id
_entity_poly.type
_entity_poly.pdbx_seq_one_letter_code
_entity_poly.pdbx_strand_id
1 'polypeptide(L)'
;MITCANCGASNPDGRQFCAACGEYLWDEGTARPASGPAVTRGRPETDRPADAPTDPVVPAPPGPGPSTAGGPPVGRPPDPTEPAPAGDKPGGDKPGGDKPGGDKPVRAGDGTPQALQPGSPSTTREAPRPVDPVVPAHRPPEPTCPHCGRINPPGRRICRFCGETLTAPVAPEPERATWWERLRDRWRRMWDRVRRRGPRRSAPKDRRAAGAARRLLLLVLGLCLVGVLAVAGPPLARRAVEAVRDRTEDPASLVPAAMSASSEKLGAGAARLTDGASNRYWAPTGTAAGAWVEGRFTEPVRLLTVIITPGVGERRQAFLEAGRPRGLTVVTVDAGGKQKKTDIELRDEPGEQHFPVEASNVMRIRLVVRSTYGPGLDPAVAIGEAEFFGRR
;
A
#
# COMPACT_ATOMS: atom_id res chain seq x y z
N MET A 1 29.68 -35.81 -13.91
CA MET A 1 30.05 -35.35 -12.57
C MET A 1 30.83 -34.06 -12.71
N ILE A 2 30.45 -33.00 -11.99
CA ILE A 2 31.15 -31.70 -12.00
C ILE A 2 32.13 -31.63 -10.82
N THR A 3 33.40 -31.34 -11.11
CA THR A 3 34.43 -31.13 -10.08
C THR A 3 34.49 -29.64 -9.73
N CYS A 4 34.43 -29.31 -8.44
CA CYS A 4 34.51 -27.92 -7.99
C CYS A 4 35.92 -27.36 -8.19
N ALA A 5 36.05 -26.25 -8.95
CA ALA A 5 37.34 -25.60 -9.20
C ALA A 5 37.99 -25.01 -7.93
N ASN A 6 37.20 -24.68 -6.89
CA ASN A 6 37.70 -24.09 -5.64
C ASN A 6 38.25 -25.15 -4.66
N CYS A 7 37.57 -26.30 -4.50
CA CYS A 7 37.93 -27.31 -3.49
C CYS A 7 38.21 -28.73 -4.00
N GLY A 8 38.09 -28.98 -5.31
CA GLY A 8 38.33 -30.29 -5.92
C GLY A 8 37.26 -31.36 -5.65
N ALA A 9 36.21 -31.08 -4.88
CA ALA A 9 35.16 -32.04 -4.60
C ALA A 9 34.33 -32.37 -5.85
N SER A 10 34.02 -33.66 -6.04
CA SER A 10 33.18 -34.14 -7.15
C SER A 10 31.69 -34.11 -6.79
N ASN A 11 30.85 -33.58 -7.68
CA ASN A 11 29.42 -33.37 -7.48
C ASN A 11 28.61 -34.01 -8.63
N PRO A 12 27.34 -34.42 -8.39
CA PRO A 12 26.42 -34.80 -9.46
C PRO A 12 26.22 -33.68 -10.49
N ASP A 13 25.93 -34.06 -11.74
CA ASP A 13 25.61 -33.10 -12.80
C ASP A 13 24.29 -32.37 -12.52
N GLY A 14 24.19 -31.11 -12.95
CA GLY A 14 23.01 -30.26 -12.70
C GLY A 14 22.91 -29.66 -11.29
N ARG A 15 23.86 -29.92 -10.38
CA ARG A 15 23.96 -29.19 -9.11
C ARG A 15 24.54 -27.79 -9.34
N GLN A 16 23.82 -26.76 -8.88
CA GLN A 16 24.29 -25.36 -8.95
C GLN A 16 25.37 -25.02 -7.91
N PHE A 17 25.47 -25.77 -6.81
CA PHE A 17 26.38 -25.48 -5.69
C PHE A 17 27.13 -26.73 -5.21
N CYS A 18 28.42 -26.57 -4.91
CA CYS A 18 29.26 -27.62 -4.38
C CYS A 18 28.79 -28.08 -3.00
N ALA A 19 28.64 -29.40 -2.81
CA ALA A 19 28.22 -29.99 -1.54
C ALA A 19 29.23 -29.81 -0.39
N ALA A 20 30.51 -29.59 -0.70
CA ALA A 20 31.59 -29.55 0.28
C ALA A 20 31.92 -28.12 0.77
N CYS A 21 31.93 -27.12 -0.12
CA CYS A 21 32.33 -25.75 0.20
C CYS A 21 31.27 -24.67 -0.11
N GLY A 22 30.14 -25.03 -0.76
CA GLY A 22 29.09 -24.07 -1.14
C GLY A 22 29.39 -23.22 -2.37
N GLU A 23 30.54 -23.40 -3.04
CA GLU A 23 30.91 -22.67 -4.26
C GLU A 23 29.93 -22.91 -5.41
N TYR A 24 29.69 -21.88 -6.24
CA TYR A 24 28.82 -22.02 -7.41
C TYR A 24 29.50 -22.82 -8.54
N LEU A 25 28.79 -23.80 -9.08
CA LEU A 25 29.25 -24.65 -10.16
C LEU A 25 28.70 -24.12 -11.48
N TRP A 26 29.45 -23.21 -12.12
CA TRP A 26 29.13 -22.69 -13.45
C TRP A 26 29.83 -23.49 -14.54
N ASP A 27 29.13 -23.73 -15.65
CA ASP A 27 29.75 -24.23 -16.88
C ASP A 27 30.40 -23.07 -17.64
N GLU A 28 31.66 -23.20 -18.05
CA GLU A 28 32.43 -22.18 -18.79
C GLU A 28 31.97 -22.01 -20.27
N GLY A 29 30.69 -22.24 -20.56
CA GLY A 29 30.11 -22.24 -21.91
C GLY A 29 29.61 -20.89 -22.43
N THR A 30 29.55 -19.84 -21.60
CA THR A 30 29.10 -18.49 -22.00
C THR A 30 30.10 -17.42 -21.60
N ALA A 31 30.57 -16.65 -22.58
CA ALA A 31 31.69 -15.74 -22.44
C ALA A 31 31.50 -14.63 -21.39
N ARG A 32 32.56 -14.37 -20.60
CA ARG A 32 32.71 -13.15 -19.81
C ARG A 32 32.56 -11.90 -20.70
N PRO A 33 31.76 -10.89 -20.31
CA PRO A 33 31.93 -9.56 -20.86
C PRO A 33 33.30 -9.02 -20.45
N ALA A 34 34.05 -8.47 -21.41
CA ALA A 34 35.44 -8.09 -21.21
C ALA A 34 35.59 -6.93 -20.22
N SER A 35 36.49 -7.10 -19.24
CA SER A 35 36.99 -6.00 -18.42
C SER A 35 37.85 -5.05 -19.26
N GLY A 36 37.61 -3.74 -19.12
CA GLY A 36 38.37 -2.70 -19.82
C GLY A 36 39.84 -2.62 -19.41
N PRO A 37 40.66 -1.85 -20.14
CA PRO A 37 42.12 -1.89 -20.01
C PRO A 37 42.62 -1.40 -18.64
N ALA A 38 43.58 -2.14 -18.08
CA ALA A 38 44.22 -1.80 -16.82
C ALA A 38 45.07 -0.52 -16.97
N VAL A 39 44.74 0.52 -16.21
CA VAL A 39 45.58 1.72 -16.08
C VAL A 39 46.76 1.39 -15.17
N THR A 40 47.92 1.11 -15.77
CA THR A 40 49.21 1.03 -15.07
C THR A 40 49.59 2.40 -14.53
N ARG A 41 49.32 2.65 -13.24
CA ARG A 41 49.92 3.78 -12.51
C ARG A 41 51.29 3.37 -11.97
N GLY A 42 52.34 3.96 -12.54
CA GLY A 42 53.71 3.78 -12.09
C GLY A 42 53.91 4.23 -10.64
N ARG A 43 54.75 3.50 -9.92
CA ARG A 43 55.19 3.80 -8.56
C ARG A 43 56.34 4.82 -8.61
N PRO A 44 56.28 5.97 -7.93
CA PRO A 44 57.46 6.79 -7.72
C PRO A 44 58.42 6.06 -6.78
N GLU A 45 59.68 6.01 -7.18
CA GLU A 45 60.80 5.49 -6.41
C GLU A 45 61.27 6.59 -5.45
N THR A 46 61.38 6.28 -4.16
CA THR A 46 61.93 7.20 -3.15
C THR A 46 62.86 6.45 -2.21
N ASP A 47 64.13 6.85 -2.22
CA ASP A 47 65.17 6.34 -1.34
C ASP A 47 64.84 6.53 0.15
N ARG A 48 65.10 5.48 0.94
CA ARG A 48 65.67 5.64 2.29
C ARG A 48 66.45 4.36 2.67
N PRO A 49 67.53 4.49 3.48
CA PRO A 49 68.46 3.39 3.72
C PRO A 49 67.94 2.41 4.79
N ALA A 50 68.60 1.27 4.85
CA ALA A 50 68.31 0.19 5.78
C ALA A 50 68.63 0.54 7.24
N ASP A 51 67.76 0.08 8.14
CA ASP A 51 68.15 -0.50 9.43
C ASP A 51 67.07 -1.51 9.84
N ALA A 52 67.50 -2.70 10.28
CA ALA A 52 66.61 -3.80 10.66
C ALA A 52 66.86 -4.20 12.12
N PRO A 53 65.79 -4.44 12.89
CA PRO A 53 65.87 -5.33 14.05
C PRO A 53 65.04 -6.60 13.83
N THR A 54 65.59 -7.72 14.27
CA THR A 54 65.09 -9.09 14.12
C THR A 54 63.83 -9.38 14.96
N ASP A 55 62.86 -10.11 14.39
CA ASP A 55 61.72 -10.66 15.13
C ASP A 55 62.16 -11.74 16.16
N PRO A 56 61.63 -11.73 17.40
CA PRO A 56 61.74 -12.85 18.33
C PRO A 56 60.65 -13.91 18.08
N VAL A 57 61.06 -15.17 17.94
CA VAL A 57 60.16 -16.32 17.79
C VAL A 57 59.38 -16.58 19.09
N VAL A 58 58.05 -16.67 19.00
CA VAL A 58 57.16 -17.07 20.10
C VAL A 58 56.71 -18.53 19.92
N PRO A 59 56.89 -19.41 20.91
CA PRO A 59 56.46 -20.81 20.83
C PRO A 59 54.94 -20.97 21.06
N ALA A 60 54.35 -21.99 20.42
CA ALA A 60 52.91 -22.26 20.50
C ALA A 60 52.48 -22.89 21.85
N PRO A 61 51.25 -22.62 22.33
CA PRO A 61 50.71 -23.22 23.55
C PRO A 61 50.20 -24.66 23.33
N PRO A 62 50.26 -25.54 24.35
CA PRO A 62 49.73 -26.90 24.27
C PRO A 62 48.20 -26.95 24.39
N GLY A 63 47.56 -27.88 23.68
CA GLY A 63 46.10 -28.08 23.72
C GLY A 63 45.61 -28.87 24.94
N PRO A 64 44.38 -28.63 25.44
CA PRO A 64 43.79 -29.43 26.52
C PRO A 64 43.21 -30.76 26.00
N GLY A 65 43.36 -31.82 26.80
CA GLY A 65 42.75 -33.14 26.55
C GLY A 65 41.25 -33.22 26.92
N PRO A 66 40.63 -34.40 26.73
CA PRO A 66 39.18 -34.56 26.90
C PRO A 66 38.77 -34.60 28.37
N SER A 67 37.74 -33.83 28.73
CA SER A 67 37.14 -33.84 30.07
C SER A 67 35.74 -34.46 30.04
N THR A 68 35.57 -35.57 30.75
CA THR A 68 34.28 -36.22 31.00
C THR A 68 33.60 -35.61 32.23
N ALA A 69 32.39 -35.06 32.06
CA ALA A 69 31.47 -34.77 33.16
C ALA A 69 30.02 -34.89 32.70
N GLY A 70 29.19 -35.60 33.46
CA GLY A 70 27.76 -35.78 33.18
C GLY A 70 26.91 -34.62 33.70
N GLY A 71 25.75 -34.39 33.07
CA GLY A 71 24.74 -33.43 33.51
C GLY A 71 23.44 -34.11 34.00
N PRO A 72 22.74 -33.56 35.01
CA PRO A 72 21.44 -34.04 35.47
C PRO A 72 20.28 -33.64 34.52
N PRO A 73 19.10 -34.27 34.63
CA PRO A 73 18.00 -34.08 33.67
C PRO A 73 17.30 -32.72 33.80
N VAL A 74 16.95 -32.14 32.65
CA VAL A 74 16.16 -30.90 32.54
C VAL A 74 14.66 -31.22 32.66
N GLY A 75 13.95 -30.42 33.48
CA GLY A 75 12.51 -30.57 33.71
C GLY A 75 11.64 -30.16 32.51
N ARG A 76 10.49 -30.83 32.37
CA ARG A 76 9.46 -30.57 31.35
C ARG A 76 8.48 -29.48 31.82
N PRO A 77 8.07 -28.52 30.96
CA PRO A 77 6.99 -27.58 31.27
C PRO A 77 5.60 -28.25 31.10
N PRO A 78 4.58 -27.87 31.89
CA PRO A 78 3.21 -28.38 31.73
C PRO A 78 2.39 -27.63 30.65
N ASP A 79 1.49 -28.37 30.00
CA ASP A 79 0.50 -27.87 29.04
C ASP A 79 -0.69 -27.15 29.72
N PRO A 80 -1.47 -26.34 28.97
CA PRO A 80 -2.63 -25.61 29.50
C PRO A 80 -3.88 -26.49 29.64
N THR A 81 -4.72 -26.19 30.65
CA THR A 81 -5.94 -26.96 30.97
C THR A 81 -7.22 -26.12 30.85
N GLU A 82 -8.14 -26.60 30.03
CA GLU A 82 -9.61 -26.47 30.15
C GLU A 82 -10.19 -27.80 29.62
N PRO A 83 -11.30 -28.38 30.14
CA PRO A 83 -12.64 -27.79 29.89
C PRO A 83 -13.79 -28.13 30.88
N ALA A 84 -14.98 -27.60 30.56
CA ALA A 84 -16.32 -28.25 30.61
C ALA A 84 -17.30 -28.03 31.83
N PRO A 85 -18.65 -28.16 31.61
CA PRO A 85 -19.69 -27.52 32.45
C PRO A 85 -20.85 -28.43 32.97
N ALA A 86 -21.80 -27.84 33.74
CA ALA A 86 -23.17 -28.31 34.06
C ALA A 86 -24.07 -27.06 34.31
N GLY A 87 -25.37 -26.95 33.96
CA GLY A 87 -26.57 -27.74 34.35
C GLY A 87 -27.33 -27.00 35.50
N ASP A 88 -28.65 -26.78 35.57
CA ASP A 88 -29.83 -27.18 34.77
C ASP A 88 -31.07 -26.23 35.01
N LYS A 89 -32.29 -26.59 34.53
CA LYS A 89 -33.59 -25.83 34.41
C LYS A 89 -34.45 -25.76 35.73
N PRO A 90 -35.82 -25.51 35.81
CA PRO A 90 -36.92 -25.27 34.81
C PRO A 90 -38.15 -24.34 35.18
N GLY A 91 -39.17 -24.27 34.27
CA GLY A 91 -40.57 -23.77 34.46
C GLY A 91 -40.95 -22.51 33.64
N GLY A 92 -42.17 -22.19 33.15
CA GLY A 92 -43.48 -22.87 33.06
C GLY A 92 -44.68 -21.93 33.38
N ASP A 93 -45.84 -21.89 32.71
CA ASP A 93 -46.28 -22.40 31.38
C ASP A 93 -47.66 -21.78 30.94
N LYS A 94 -47.97 -21.79 29.62
CA LYS A 94 -49.32 -22.02 29.01
C LYS A 94 -50.45 -20.92 28.94
N PRO A 95 -51.64 -21.12 28.27
CA PRO A 95 -52.06 -20.24 27.14
C PRO A 95 -53.57 -19.83 27.05
N GLY A 96 -53.98 -19.23 25.91
CA GLY A 96 -55.39 -19.09 25.40
C GLY A 96 -55.45 -18.17 24.15
N GLY A 97 -56.45 -18.18 23.25
CA GLY A 97 -57.69 -18.97 23.12
C GLY A 97 -58.81 -18.24 22.33
N ASP A 98 -58.86 -18.42 21.00
CA ASP A 98 -60.01 -18.47 20.05
C ASP A 98 -61.21 -17.45 19.97
N LYS A 99 -61.33 -16.78 18.79
CA LYS A 99 -62.55 -16.64 17.89
C LYS A 99 -63.86 -15.92 18.39
N PRO A 100 -64.93 -15.75 17.55
CA PRO A 100 -65.01 -15.19 16.18
C PRO A 100 -66.25 -14.26 15.88
N GLY A 101 -66.26 -13.59 14.72
CA GLY A 101 -67.47 -13.43 13.85
C GLY A 101 -68.49 -12.30 14.11
N GLY A 102 -69.11 -11.76 13.05
CA GLY A 102 -70.24 -10.83 13.15
C GLY A 102 -70.60 -10.05 11.87
N ASP A 103 -71.38 -10.63 10.96
CA ASP A 103 -71.98 -9.95 9.79
C ASP A 103 -73.31 -9.25 10.14
N LYS A 104 -73.67 -8.14 9.48
CA LYS A 104 -75.06 -7.63 9.31
C LYS A 104 -75.16 -6.61 8.15
N PRO A 105 -76.37 -6.30 7.59
CA PRO A 105 -76.53 -6.34 6.14
C PRO A 105 -77.03 -5.04 5.46
N VAL A 106 -77.02 -5.09 4.12
CA VAL A 106 -77.60 -4.09 3.20
C VAL A 106 -79.09 -3.86 3.45
N ARG A 107 -79.55 -2.61 3.25
CA ARG A 107 -80.97 -2.26 3.13
C ARG A 107 -81.20 -1.46 1.84
N ALA A 108 -82.22 -1.85 1.08
CA ALA A 108 -82.72 -1.15 -0.09
C ALA A 108 -84.09 -0.49 0.20
N GLY A 109 -84.49 0.43 -0.68
CA GLY A 109 -85.76 1.15 -0.71
C GLY A 109 -85.63 2.30 -1.70
N ASP A 110 -86.09 2.18 -2.95
CA ASP A 110 -87.49 2.19 -3.43
C ASP A 110 -87.96 3.62 -3.74
N GLY A 111 -88.04 3.93 -5.05
CA GLY A 111 -88.50 5.21 -5.59
C GLY A 111 -88.91 5.05 -7.06
N THR A 112 -90.18 5.30 -7.36
CA THR A 112 -90.84 5.03 -8.65
C THR A 112 -90.33 5.86 -9.85
N PRO A 113 -90.46 5.36 -11.08
CA PRO A 113 -89.92 6.01 -12.28
C PRO A 113 -90.77 7.21 -12.74
N GLN A 114 -90.10 8.30 -13.13
CA GLN A 114 -90.74 9.48 -13.73
C GLN A 114 -90.40 9.57 -15.22
N ALA A 115 -91.36 10.02 -16.03
CA ALA A 115 -91.24 10.06 -17.50
C ALA A 115 -90.23 11.11 -17.99
N LEU A 116 -89.44 10.73 -19.00
CA LEU A 116 -88.38 11.54 -19.60
C LEU A 116 -88.92 12.57 -20.60
N GLN A 117 -88.55 13.84 -20.42
CA GLN A 117 -88.50 14.78 -21.55
C GLN A 117 -87.17 14.58 -22.32
N PRO A 118 -87.18 14.59 -23.67
CA PRO A 118 -85.93 14.47 -24.44
C PRO A 118 -85.03 15.70 -24.23
N GLY A 119 -83.86 15.49 -23.63
CA GLY A 119 -82.80 16.50 -23.58
C GLY A 119 -82.17 16.73 -24.95
N SER A 120 -81.83 17.98 -25.25
CA SER A 120 -81.14 18.40 -26.47
C SER A 120 -79.87 17.57 -26.75
N PRO A 121 -79.50 17.32 -28.02
CA PRO A 121 -78.37 16.45 -28.35
C PRO A 121 -77.04 17.02 -27.82
N SER A 122 -76.52 16.41 -26.75
CA SER A 122 -75.21 16.76 -26.20
C SER A 122 -74.10 16.30 -27.14
N THR A 123 -73.44 17.24 -27.79
CA THR A 123 -72.25 16.98 -28.61
C THR A 123 -71.00 16.78 -27.74
N THR A 124 -71.03 15.76 -26.88
CA THR A 124 -69.84 15.28 -26.18
C THR A 124 -69.82 13.76 -26.23
N ARG A 125 -69.00 13.23 -27.14
CA ARG A 125 -68.66 11.80 -27.16
C ARG A 125 -67.80 11.52 -25.94
N GLU A 126 -68.39 11.06 -24.84
CA GLU A 126 -67.61 10.58 -23.69
C GLU A 126 -66.70 9.45 -24.18
N ALA A 127 -65.39 9.65 -24.06
CA ALA A 127 -64.42 8.63 -24.42
C ALA A 127 -64.62 7.43 -23.49
N PRO A 128 -64.54 6.18 -23.98
CA PRO A 128 -64.72 5.02 -23.13
C PRO A 128 -63.70 5.09 -21.98
N ARG A 129 -64.21 5.09 -20.75
CA ARG A 129 -63.35 5.03 -19.56
C ARG A 129 -62.52 3.74 -19.67
N PRO A 130 -61.20 3.77 -19.42
CA PRO A 130 -60.42 2.56 -19.39
C PRO A 130 -61.05 1.58 -18.41
N VAL A 131 -61.42 0.39 -18.89
CA VAL A 131 -61.71 -0.72 -17.99
C VAL A 131 -60.38 -1.12 -17.40
N ASP A 132 -60.18 -0.90 -16.10
CA ASP A 132 -58.97 -1.35 -15.42
C ASP A 132 -58.81 -2.85 -15.69
N PRO A 133 -57.67 -3.30 -16.25
CA PRO A 133 -57.49 -4.71 -16.55
C PRO A 133 -57.55 -5.48 -15.23
N VAL A 134 -58.50 -6.41 -15.12
CA VAL A 134 -58.59 -7.34 -14.00
C VAL A 134 -57.29 -8.12 -13.97
N VAL A 135 -56.39 -7.73 -13.06
CA VAL A 135 -55.10 -8.39 -12.87
C VAL A 135 -55.41 -9.84 -12.50
N PRO A 136 -54.97 -10.84 -13.30
CA PRO A 136 -55.09 -12.23 -12.88
C PRO A 136 -54.34 -12.37 -11.57
N ALA A 137 -55.03 -12.82 -10.51
CA ALA A 137 -54.40 -12.95 -9.20
C ALA A 137 -53.10 -13.75 -9.35
N HIS A 138 -51.96 -13.09 -9.08
CA HIS A 138 -50.63 -13.66 -9.31
C HIS A 138 -50.51 -14.97 -8.52
N ARG A 139 -50.68 -16.11 -9.18
CA ARG A 139 -50.33 -17.41 -8.61
C ARG A 139 -48.82 -17.36 -8.36
N PRO A 140 -48.35 -17.51 -7.10
CA PRO A 140 -46.92 -17.46 -6.82
C PRO A 140 -46.21 -18.53 -7.66
N PRO A 141 -45.05 -18.25 -8.26
CA PRO A 141 -44.30 -19.25 -8.99
C PRO A 141 -43.96 -20.40 -8.04
N GLU A 142 -44.07 -21.64 -8.53
CA GLU A 142 -43.75 -22.83 -7.74
C GLU A 142 -42.22 -22.89 -7.50
N PRO A 143 -41.72 -22.76 -6.26
CA PRO A 143 -40.29 -22.65 -6.02
C PRO A 143 -39.56 -23.97 -6.29
N THR A 144 -38.62 -23.93 -7.23
CA THR A 144 -37.64 -24.99 -7.46
C THR A 144 -36.58 -24.95 -6.35
N CYS A 145 -36.31 -26.09 -5.72
CA CYS A 145 -35.29 -26.18 -4.68
C CYS A 145 -33.88 -25.97 -5.27
N PRO A 146 -33.06 -25.06 -4.72
CA PRO A 146 -31.72 -24.80 -5.24
C PRO A 146 -30.76 -25.97 -5.04
N HIS A 147 -30.95 -26.78 -4.00
CA HIS A 147 -30.09 -27.93 -3.68
C HIS A 147 -30.46 -29.21 -4.43
N CYS A 148 -31.75 -29.55 -4.57
CA CYS A 148 -32.18 -30.82 -5.17
C CYS A 148 -32.95 -30.69 -6.49
N GLY A 149 -33.16 -29.48 -7.00
CA GLY A 149 -33.81 -29.22 -8.30
C GLY A 149 -35.30 -29.58 -8.38
N ARG A 150 -35.93 -30.10 -7.33
CA ARG A 150 -37.37 -30.44 -7.35
C ARG A 150 -38.25 -29.20 -7.12
N ILE A 151 -39.31 -29.10 -7.90
CA ILE A 151 -40.38 -28.10 -7.76
C ILE A 151 -41.20 -28.40 -6.50
N ASN A 152 -41.54 -27.36 -5.73
CA ASN A 152 -42.36 -27.42 -4.52
C ASN A 152 -43.65 -26.60 -4.70
N PRO A 153 -44.75 -26.96 -4.02
CA PRO A 153 -45.98 -26.16 -4.05
C PRO A 153 -45.75 -24.71 -3.61
N PRO A 154 -46.53 -23.75 -4.13
CA PRO A 154 -46.36 -22.34 -3.79
C PRO A 154 -46.58 -22.11 -2.28
N GLY A 155 -45.81 -21.18 -1.70
CA GLY A 155 -45.90 -20.82 -0.28
C GLY A 155 -45.09 -21.68 0.70
N ARG A 156 -44.39 -22.74 0.24
CA ARG A 156 -43.46 -23.47 1.11
C ARG A 156 -42.13 -22.73 1.29
N ARG A 157 -41.69 -22.61 2.55
CA ARG A 157 -40.38 -22.06 2.94
C ARG A 157 -39.26 -23.10 3.03
N ILE A 158 -39.60 -24.39 2.96
CA ILE A 158 -38.69 -25.54 3.10
C ILE A 158 -39.08 -26.60 2.06
N CYS A 159 -38.09 -27.20 1.41
CA CYS A 159 -38.27 -28.24 0.40
C CYS A 159 -38.81 -29.52 1.04
N ARG A 160 -39.91 -30.07 0.49
CA ARG A 160 -40.55 -31.28 1.02
C ARG A 160 -39.73 -32.57 0.85
N PHE A 161 -38.64 -32.53 0.08
CA PHE A 161 -37.88 -33.71 -0.31
C PHE A 161 -36.51 -33.81 0.38
N CYS A 162 -35.78 -32.69 0.50
CA CYS A 162 -34.43 -32.67 1.09
C CYS A 162 -34.29 -31.73 2.30
N GLY A 163 -35.36 -31.05 2.73
CA GLY A 163 -35.31 -30.16 3.89
C GLY A 163 -34.62 -28.81 3.68
N GLU A 164 -34.14 -28.50 2.47
CA GLU A 164 -33.46 -27.24 2.17
C GLU A 164 -34.41 -26.03 2.18
N THR A 165 -33.92 -24.86 2.60
CA THR A 165 -34.68 -23.61 2.61
C THR A 165 -34.99 -23.10 1.19
N LEU A 166 -36.23 -22.67 0.98
CA LEU A 166 -36.74 -22.11 -0.28
C LEU A 166 -36.84 -20.59 -0.15
N THR A 167 -35.72 -19.95 0.19
CA THR A 167 -35.65 -18.51 0.40
C THR A 167 -35.80 -17.77 -0.93
N ALA A 168 -36.95 -17.14 -1.15
CA ALA A 168 -37.08 -16.15 -2.22
C ALA A 168 -36.22 -14.92 -1.86
N PRO A 169 -35.41 -14.38 -2.78
CA PRO A 169 -34.71 -13.13 -2.54
C PRO A 169 -35.74 -12.02 -2.34
N VAL A 170 -35.72 -11.37 -1.17
CA VAL A 170 -36.44 -10.12 -0.97
C VAL A 170 -35.85 -9.11 -1.94
N ALA A 171 -36.67 -8.59 -2.85
CA ALA A 171 -36.24 -7.54 -3.76
C ALA A 171 -35.74 -6.35 -2.92
N PRO A 172 -34.53 -5.82 -3.16
CA PRO A 172 -34.01 -4.72 -2.37
C PRO A 172 -34.96 -3.53 -2.47
N GLU A 173 -35.27 -2.93 -1.31
CA GLU A 173 -36.07 -1.71 -1.23
C GLU A 173 -35.41 -0.64 -2.10
N PRO A 174 -36.16 0.07 -2.98
CA PRO A 174 -35.55 0.95 -3.97
C PRO A 174 -34.74 2.05 -3.29
N GLU A 175 -33.42 2.01 -3.49
CA GLU A 175 -32.51 2.97 -2.89
C GLU A 175 -32.94 4.40 -3.21
N ARG A 176 -33.03 5.22 -2.17
CA ARG A 176 -33.61 6.57 -2.25
C ARG A 176 -32.65 7.47 -3.01
N ALA A 177 -32.84 7.56 -4.34
CA ALA A 177 -32.00 8.27 -5.30
C ALA A 177 -31.41 9.55 -4.70
N THR A 178 -30.08 9.65 -4.71
CA THR A 178 -29.31 10.70 -4.04
C THR A 178 -29.68 12.09 -4.56
N TRP A 179 -29.38 13.13 -3.77
CA TRP A 179 -29.71 14.50 -4.17
C TRP A 179 -29.01 14.92 -5.48
N TRP A 180 -27.82 14.39 -5.75
CA TRP A 180 -27.09 14.57 -7.01
C TRP A 180 -27.79 13.93 -8.20
N GLU A 181 -28.35 12.74 -8.04
CA GLU A 181 -29.13 12.07 -9.09
C GLU A 181 -30.37 12.87 -9.42
N ARG A 182 -31.12 13.31 -8.39
CA ARG A 182 -32.29 14.19 -8.57
C ARG A 182 -31.94 15.49 -9.30
N LEU A 183 -30.79 16.09 -9.02
CA LEU A 183 -30.32 17.30 -9.69
C LEU A 183 -29.92 17.05 -11.16
N ARG A 184 -29.17 15.98 -11.41
CA ARG A 184 -28.75 15.53 -12.76
C ARG A 184 -29.97 15.27 -13.64
N ASP A 185 -30.98 14.63 -13.07
CA ASP A 185 -32.23 14.27 -13.74
C ASP A 185 -33.12 15.51 -13.99
N ARG A 186 -33.11 16.49 -13.08
CA ARG A 186 -33.72 17.81 -13.30
C ARG A 186 -33.05 18.58 -14.44
N TRP A 187 -31.72 18.53 -14.53
CA TRP A 187 -30.94 19.11 -15.63
C TRP A 187 -31.22 18.40 -16.97
N ARG A 188 -31.29 17.07 -16.98
CA ARG A 188 -31.65 16.29 -18.17
C ARG A 188 -33.04 16.65 -18.69
N ARG A 189 -34.06 16.68 -17.82
CA ARG A 189 -35.42 17.15 -18.15
C ARG A 189 -35.48 18.61 -18.59
N MET A 190 -34.55 19.46 -18.17
CA MET A 190 -34.44 20.85 -18.65
C MET A 190 -33.89 20.89 -20.09
N TRP A 191 -32.81 20.17 -20.38
CA TRP A 191 -32.25 20.06 -21.73
C TRP A 191 -33.18 19.37 -22.72
N ASP A 192 -33.93 18.35 -22.30
CA ASP A 192 -34.95 17.74 -23.16
C ASP A 192 -36.08 18.72 -23.50
N ARG A 193 -36.49 19.60 -22.58
CA ARG A 193 -37.47 20.66 -22.87
C ARG A 193 -36.92 21.74 -23.82
N VAL A 194 -35.63 22.04 -23.74
CA VAL A 194 -34.96 22.94 -24.70
C VAL A 194 -34.85 22.29 -26.08
N ARG A 195 -34.49 21.01 -26.17
CA ARG A 195 -34.40 20.24 -27.43
C ARG A 195 -35.76 19.99 -28.08
N ARG A 196 -36.82 19.74 -27.29
CA ARG A 196 -38.20 19.53 -27.77
C ARG A 196 -38.91 20.81 -28.21
N ARG A 197 -38.35 22.01 -27.92
CA ARG A 197 -38.72 23.21 -28.68
C ARG A 197 -38.11 23.11 -30.07
N GLY A 198 -38.83 22.38 -30.94
CA GLY A 198 -38.49 22.28 -32.36
C GLY A 198 -38.31 23.67 -32.99
N PRO A 199 -37.54 23.77 -34.09
CA PRO A 199 -37.15 25.04 -34.66
C PRO A 199 -38.40 25.81 -35.12
N ARG A 200 -38.83 26.77 -34.30
CA ARG A 200 -39.69 27.87 -34.76
C ARG A 200 -39.02 28.45 -35.99
N ARG A 201 -39.78 28.71 -37.07
CA ARG A 201 -39.25 29.25 -38.33
C ARG A 201 -38.81 30.70 -38.11
N SER A 202 -37.65 30.88 -37.48
CA SER A 202 -37.03 32.19 -37.27
C SER A 202 -36.70 32.82 -38.61
N ALA A 203 -36.89 34.14 -38.71
CA ALA A 203 -36.63 34.88 -39.93
C ALA A 203 -35.15 34.72 -40.34
N PRO A 204 -34.80 34.87 -41.63
CA PRO A 204 -33.40 34.78 -42.06
C PRO A 204 -32.46 35.76 -41.35
N LYS A 205 -32.98 36.88 -40.82
CA LYS A 205 -32.27 37.83 -39.94
C LYS A 205 -31.89 37.20 -38.59
N ASP A 206 -32.79 36.48 -37.95
CA ASP A 206 -32.59 35.82 -36.65
C ASP A 206 -31.53 34.72 -36.72
N ARG A 207 -31.47 34.00 -37.85
CA ARG A 207 -30.45 32.95 -38.08
C ARG A 207 -29.03 33.53 -38.11
N ARG A 208 -28.86 34.74 -38.67
CA ARG A 208 -27.57 35.46 -38.66
C ARG A 208 -27.21 35.94 -37.26
N ALA A 209 -28.17 36.50 -36.52
CA ALA A 209 -27.98 36.92 -35.13
C ALA A 209 -27.64 35.74 -34.19
N ALA A 210 -28.35 34.62 -34.30
CA ALA A 210 -28.06 33.39 -33.54
C ALA A 210 -26.69 32.79 -33.90
N GLY A 211 -26.29 32.86 -35.17
CA GLY A 211 -24.94 32.48 -35.61
C GLY A 211 -23.85 33.36 -35.00
N ALA A 212 -24.05 34.68 -34.97
CA ALA A 212 -23.14 35.63 -34.33
C ALA A 212 -23.06 35.41 -32.80
N ALA A 213 -24.19 35.27 -32.13
CA ALA A 213 -24.25 34.98 -30.69
C ALA A 213 -23.56 33.66 -30.33
N ARG A 214 -23.73 32.60 -31.14
CA ARG A 214 -23.01 31.33 -30.96
C ARG A 214 -21.51 31.47 -31.16
N ARG A 215 -21.06 32.26 -32.15
CA ARG A 215 -19.62 32.56 -32.35
C ARG A 215 -19.05 33.34 -31.18
N LEU A 216 -19.74 34.37 -30.70
CA LEU A 216 -19.34 35.16 -29.54
C LEU A 216 -19.25 34.27 -28.28
N LEU A 217 -20.24 33.42 -28.04
CA LEU A 217 -20.23 32.47 -26.92
C LEU A 217 -19.03 31.51 -27.00
N LEU A 218 -18.72 30.97 -28.18
CA LEU A 218 -17.55 30.10 -28.37
C LEU A 218 -16.23 30.85 -28.19
N LEU A 219 -16.14 32.11 -28.62
CA LEU A 219 -14.95 32.96 -28.39
C LEU A 219 -14.76 33.27 -26.90
N VAL A 220 -15.82 33.63 -26.18
CA VAL A 220 -15.79 33.86 -24.73
C VAL A 220 -15.40 32.56 -24.00
N LEU A 221 -15.99 31.43 -24.36
CA LEU A 221 -15.68 30.14 -23.73
C LEU A 221 -14.24 29.68 -24.04
N GLY A 222 -13.72 29.98 -25.24
CA GLY A 222 -12.32 29.81 -25.59
C GLY A 222 -11.38 30.71 -24.79
N LEU A 223 -11.71 31.99 -24.62
CA LEU A 223 -10.96 32.92 -23.78
C LEU A 223 -10.96 32.50 -22.30
N CYS A 224 -12.11 32.05 -21.77
CA CYS A 224 -12.20 31.49 -20.43
C CYS A 224 -11.34 30.21 -20.29
N LEU A 225 -11.34 29.32 -21.28
CA LEU A 225 -10.48 28.13 -21.28
C LEU A 225 -9.00 28.51 -21.31
N VAL A 226 -8.59 29.46 -22.16
CA VAL A 226 -7.22 29.98 -22.21
C VAL A 226 -6.83 30.63 -20.87
N GLY A 227 -7.70 31.42 -20.26
CA GLY A 227 -7.45 32.02 -18.93
C GLY A 227 -7.31 30.97 -17.82
N VAL A 228 -8.17 29.95 -17.80
CA VAL A 228 -8.07 28.82 -16.87
C VAL A 228 -6.78 28.03 -17.09
N LEU A 229 -6.40 27.74 -18.34
CA LEU A 229 -5.14 27.07 -18.67
C LEU A 229 -3.92 27.93 -18.35
N ALA A 230 -3.99 29.26 -18.47
CA ALA A 230 -2.91 30.17 -18.10
C ALA A 230 -2.68 30.24 -16.59
N VAL A 231 -3.73 30.08 -15.76
CA VAL A 231 -3.64 30.12 -14.29
C VAL A 231 -3.39 28.74 -13.67
N ALA A 232 -4.16 27.72 -14.08
CA ALA A 232 -4.09 26.36 -13.53
C ALA A 232 -3.10 25.45 -14.28
N GLY A 233 -2.80 25.75 -15.54
CA GLY A 233 -1.85 24.98 -16.34
C GLY A 233 -0.42 25.01 -15.79
N PRO A 234 0.18 26.16 -15.45
CA PRO A 234 1.55 26.21 -14.92
C PRO A 234 1.80 25.35 -13.66
N PRO A 235 0.96 25.36 -12.61
CA PRO A 235 1.19 24.48 -11.46
C PRO A 235 0.94 22.99 -11.76
N LEU A 236 -0.02 22.66 -12.65
CA LEU A 236 -0.24 21.27 -13.10
C LEU A 236 0.92 20.76 -13.96
N ALA A 237 1.41 21.59 -14.89
CA ALA A 237 2.54 21.29 -15.75
C ALA A 237 3.84 21.17 -14.94
N ARG A 238 4.08 22.04 -13.95
CA ARG A 238 5.21 21.90 -13.02
C ARG A 238 5.18 20.56 -12.29
N ARG A 239 4.04 20.17 -11.70
CA ARG A 239 3.91 18.86 -11.05
C ARG A 239 4.08 17.68 -12.01
N ALA A 240 3.59 17.78 -13.24
CA ALA A 240 3.79 16.74 -14.26
C ALA A 240 5.26 16.63 -14.68
N VAL A 241 5.94 17.77 -14.87
CA VAL A 241 7.38 17.82 -15.17
C VAL A 241 8.20 17.31 -13.98
N GLU A 242 7.89 17.72 -12.75
CA GLU A 242 8.53 17.24 -11.53
C GLU A 242 8.37 15.72 -11.37
N ALA A 243 7.18 15.17 -11.65
CA ALA A 243 6.88 13.74 -11.55
C ALA A 243 7.45 12.88 -12.70
N VAL A 244 7.64 13.46 -13.89
CA VAL A 244 8.42 12.84 -14.98
C VAL A 244 9.91 12.88 -14.62
N ARG A 245 10.41 14.03 -14.15
CA ARG A 245 11.79 14.24 -13.74
C ARG A 245 12.19 13.31 -12.58
N ASP A 246 11.32 13.14 -11.59
CA ASP A 246 11.42 12.13 -10.50
C ASP A 246 11.45 10.67 -11.00
N ARG A 247 11.22 10.44 -12.31
CA ARG A 247 11.20 9.12 -12.95
C ARG A 247 12.22 8.97 -14.09
N THR A 248 12.94 10.05 -14.45
CA THR A 248 13.87 10.07 -15.59
C THR A 248 15.25 10.66 -15.28
N GLU A 249 15.40 11.38 -14.16
CA GLU A 249 16.73 11.68 -13.61
C GLU A 249 17.09 10.61 -12.58
N ASP A 250 18.23 9.94 -12.79
CA ASP A 250 18.81 9.08 -11.77
C ASP A 250 19.07 9.92 -10.50
N PRO A 251 18.59 9.50 -9.31
CA PRO A 251 18.79 10.25 -8.08
C PRO A 251 20.28 10.56 -7.85
N ALA A 252 20.61 11.83 -7.64
CA ALA A 252 21.98 12.25 -7.36
C ALA A 252 22.32 12.01 -5.89
N SER A 253 23.57 11.66 -5.60
CA SER A 253 24.08 11.58 -4.23
C SER A 253 24.13 12.97 -3.58
N LEU A 254 23.57 13.07 -2.38
CA LEU A 254 23.40 14.28 -1.58
C LEU A 254 24.32 14.19 -0.36
N VAL A 255 25.59 14.58 -0.53
CA VAL A 255 26.55 14.62 0.59
C VAL A 255 26.24 15.83 1.50
N PRO A 256 26.05 15.63 2.83
CA PRO A 256 25.92 16.73 3.78
C PRO A 256 27.26 17.47 3.95
N ALA A 257 27.21 18.79 4.11
CA ALA A 257 28.40 19.62 4.27
C ALA A 257 28.98 19.62 5.70
N ALA A 258 28.20 19.17 6.70
CA ALA A 258 28.65 19.00 8.07
C ALA A 258 27.93 17.84 8.75
N MET A 259 28.68 17.05 9.52
CA MET A 259 28.19 15.94 10.34
C MET A 259 28.36 16.24 11.83
N SER A 260 27.48 15.69 12.67
CA SER A 260 27.55 15.80 14.13
C SER A 260 26.72 14.70 14.79
N ALA A 261 27.14 14.15 15.93
CA ALA A 261 26.40 13.10 16.65
C ALA A 261 26.12 13.46 18.13
N SER A 262 25.26 12.66 18.77
CA SER A 262 25.02 12.68 20.21
C SER A 262 26.26 12.35 21.02
N SER A 263 27.06 11.41 20.51
CA SER A 263 28.33 10.96 21.06
C SER A 263 29.10 10.18 19.99
N GLU A 264 30.40 10.02 20.18
CA GLU A 264 31.31 9.39 19.23
C GLU A 264 32.35 8.55 19.98
N LYS A 265 32.47 7.26 19.63
CA LYS A 265 33.54 6.40 20.10
C LYS A 265 34.85 6.81 19.42
N LEU A 266 35.97 6.71 20.14
CA LEU A 266 37.29 7.06 19.61
C LEU A 266 37.58 6.29 18.30
N GLY A 267 37.82 7.02 17.21
CA GLY A 267 38.02 6.46 15.86
C GLY A 267 36.76 6.32 15.00
N ALA A 268 35.57 6.38 15.59
CA ALA A 268 34.26 6.12 14.97
C ALA A 268 33.31 7.34 15.03
N GLY A 269 33.80 8.49 14.56
CA GLY A 269 33.09 9.78 14.61
C GLY A 269 32.05 9.98 13.50
N ALA A 270 31.16 10.97 13.65
CA ALA A 270 30.01 11.19 12.77
C ALA A 270 30.38 11.39 11.30
N ALA A 271 31.55 11.97 11.02
CA ALA A 271 32.04 12.20 9.66
C ALA A 271 32.33 10.91 8.87
N ARG A 272 32.46 9.75 9.55
CA ARG A 272 32.64 8.45 8.88
C ARG A 272 31.42 7.95 8.15
N LEU A 273 30.23 8.38 8.58
CA LEU A 273 28.95 7.91 8.03
C LEU A 273 28.73 8.33 6.57
N THR A 274 29.48 9.32 6.08
CA THR A 274 29.33 9.86 4.73
C THR A 274 30.71 10.06 4.08
N ASP A 275 31.69 9.22 4.42
CA ASP A 275 33.06 9.28 3.84
C ASP A 275 33.28 8.33 2.66
N GLY A 276 32.20 7.66 2.21
CA GLY A 276 32.17 6.79 1.04
C GLY A 276 32.87 5.45 1.28
N ALA A 277 33.08 5.06 2.54
CA ALA A 277 33.82 3.86 2.90
C ALA A 277 33.08 3.05 3.97
N SER A 278 32.34 2.03 3.53
CA SER A 278 31.55 1.14 4.40
C SER A 278 32.33 0.33 5.44
N ASN A 279 33.68 0.36 5.39
CA ASN A 279 34.57 -0.23 6.40
C ASN A 279 35.08 0.78 7.45
N ARG A 280 34.61 2.02 7.37
CA ARG A 280 34.65 3.03 8.44
C ARG A 280 33.23 3.19 8.93
N TYR A 281 33.06 3.68 10.14
CA TYR A 281 31.74 3.70 10.78
C TYR A 281 31.62 4.82 11.79
N TRP A 282 30.39 5.28 12.02
CA TRP A 282 30.01 5.97 13.24
C TRP A 282 29.56 4.97 14.29
N ALA A 283 29.99 5.17 15.54
CA ALA A 283 29.45 4.47 16.70
C ALA A 283 29.33 5.44 17.89
N PRO A 284 28.18 5.48 18.59
CA PRO A 284 28.02 6.28 19.79
C PRO A 284 28.76 5.67 20.99
N THR A 285 29.05 6.48 22.01
CA THR A 285 29.47 5.97 23.32
C THR A 285 28.25 5.59 24.17
N GLY A 286 28.40 4.53 24.97
CA GLY A 286 27.37 4.07 25.90
C GLY A 286 26.18 3.39 25.20
N THR A 287 24.97 3.68 25.66
CA THR A 287 23.74 3.06 25.17
C THR A 287 23.41 3.51 23.75
N ALA A 288 23.28 2.55 22.83
CA ALA A 288 22.93 2.85 21.44
C ALA A 288 21.51 3.41 21.26
N ALA A 289 20.52 2.91 22.01
CA ALA A 289 19.13 3.37 21.89
C ALA A 289 19.01 4.86 22.30
N GLY A 290 18.45 5.68 21.41
CA GLY A 290 18.33 7.13 21.54
C GLY A 290 19.55 7.92 21.05
N ALA A 291 20.69 7.26 20.78
CA ALA A 291 21.84 7.90 20.15
C ALA A 291 21.50 8.32 18.71
N TRP A 292 22.15 9.38 18.22
CA TRP A 292 21.84 9.94 16.91
C TRP A 292 23.05 10.54 16.21
N VAL A 293 22.96 10.60 14.88
CA VAL A 293 23.90 11.27 13.99
C VAL A 293 23.13 12.12 12.98
N GLU A 294 23.55 13.38 12.79
CA GLU A 294 22.89 14.40 11.98
C GLU A 294 23.84 14.99 10.95
N GLY A 295 23.42 14.93 9.68
CA GLY A 295 24.01 15.66 8.56
C GLY A 295 23.24 16.94 8.25
N ARG A 296 23.97 17.98 7.83
CA ARG A 296 23.42 19.29 7.44
C ARG A 296 23.83 19.64 6.02
N PHE A 297 22.86 20.06 5.20
CA PHE A 297 23.09 20.55 3.85
C PHE A 297 23.30 22.08 3.86
N THR A 298 24.08 22.60 2.90
CA THR A 298 24.25 24.05 2.70
C THR A 298 23.02 24.69 2.05
N GLU A 299 22.30 23.93 1.24
CA GLU A 299 21.15 24.34 0.44
C GLU A 299 20.00 23.34 0.67
N PRO A 300 18.73 23.75 0.54
CA PRO A 300 17.59 22.86 0.73
C PRO A 300 17.55 21.78 -0.37
N VAL A 301 17.49 20.51 0.01
CA VAL A 301 17.44 19.38 -0.95
C VAL A 301 16.09 18.66 -0.91
N ARG A 302 15.71 18.00 -2.01
CA ARG A 302 14.63 16.99 -2.03
C ARG A 302 15.27 15.62 -1.86
N LEU A 303 15.09 15.03 -0.68
CA LEU A 303 15.42 13.65 -0.39
C LEU A 303 14.37 12.71 -0.98
N LEU A 304 14.82 11.58 -1.53
CA LEU A 304 13.98 10.50 -2.07
C LEU A 304 14.31 9.15 -1.41
N THR A 305 15.60 8.82 -1.30
CA THR A 305 16.07 7.53 -0.76
C THR A 305 17.20 7.75 0.25
N VAL A 306 17.24 6.89 1.27
CA VAL A 306 18.38 6.71 2.18
C VAL A 306 18.88 5.28 1.99
N ILE A 307 20.18 5.10 1.76
CA ILE A 307 20.83 3.79 1.81
C ILE A 307 21.60 3.73 3.13
N ILE A 308 21.51 2.61 3.85
CA ILE A 308 22.29 2.37 5.07
C ILE A 308 23.09 1.08 4.91
N THR A 309 24.38 1.13 5.23
CA THR A 309 25.24 -0.05 5.35
C THR A 309 25.55 -0.29 6.84
N PRO A 310 24.88 -1.25 7.51
CA PRO A 310 25.00 -1.49 8.95
C PRO A 310 26.29 -2.23 9.33
N GLY A 311 26.76 -2.01 10.58
CA GLY A 311 27.95 -2.66 11.13
C GLY A 311 29.24 -1.87 10.87
N VAL A 312 30.39 -2.54 11.03
CA VAL A 312 31.73 -1.95 10.79
C VAL A 312 32.33 -2.37 9.43
N GLY A 313 31.56 -3.06 8.59
CA GLY A 313 31.98 -3.53 7.28
C GLY A 313 31.07 -4.62 6.70
N GLU A 314 31.07 -4.74 5.37
CA GLU A 314 30.21 -5.67 4.62
C GLU A 314 30.68 -7.13 4.66
N ARG A 315 31.95 -7.39 4.99
CA ARG A 315 32.44 -8.77 5.15
C ARG A 315 31.78 -9.40 6.38
N ARG A 316 31.30 -10.64 6.25
CA ARG A 316 30.55 -11.36 7.32
C ARG A 316 31.22 -11.30 8.70
N GLN A 317 32.55 -11.39 8.78
CA GLN A 317 33.28 -11.24 10.06
C GLN A 317 33.13 -9.82 10.62
N ALA A 318 33.47 -8.79 9.84
CA ALA A 318 33.36 -7.39 10.22
C ALA A 318 31.92 -7.01 10.63
N PHE A 319 30.93 -7.45 9.85
CA PHE A 319 29.51 -7.24 10.17
C PHE A 319 29.11 -7.75 11.57
N LEU A 320 29.77 -8.80 12.07
CA LEU A 320 29.51 -9.40 13.38
C LEU A 320 30.35 -8.80 14.52
N GLU A 321 31.37 -7.98 14.22
CA GLU A 321 32.29 -7.42 15.23
C GLU A 321 31.62 -6.39 16.16
N ALA A 322 30.60 -5.64 15.72
CA ALA A 322 29.90 -4.64 16.55
C ALA A 322 28.40 -4.91 16.67
N GLY A 323 27.67 -4.16 17.50
CA GLY A 323 26.21 -4.13 17.42
C GLY A 323 25.75 -3.54 16.09
N ARG A 324 24.63 -4.00 15.53
CA ARG A 324 24.05 -3.46 14.28
C ARG A 324 22.73 -2.74 14.57
N PRO A 325 22.37 -1.65 13.86
CA PRO A 325 21.06 -1.03 14.01
C PRO A 325 19.98 -1.99 13.47
N ARG A 326 18.90 -2.15 14.23
CA ARG A 326 17.68 -2.85 13.80
C ARG A 326 16.61 -1.85 13.36
N GLY A 327 16.37 -0.83 14.17
CA GLY A 327 15.42 0.23 13.86
C GLY A 327 16.11 1.59 13.92
N LEU A 328 15.89 2.42 12.91
CA LEU A 328 16.28 3.83 12.91
C LEU A 328 15.04 4.71 12.70
N THR A 329 14.97 5.84 13.39
CA THR A 329 14.07 6.94 13.00
C THR A 329 14.88 7.96 12.20
N VAL A 330 14.53 8.14 10.93
CA VAL A 330 15.03 9.22 10.07
C VAL A 330 14.21 10.47 10.34
N VAL A 331 14.83 11.48 10.95
CA VAL A 331 14.24 12.80 11.21
C VAL A 331 14.78 13.79 10.19
N THR A 332 13.95 14.21 9.23
CA THR A 332 14.29 15.28 8.29
C THR A 332 13.71 16.60 8.77
N VAL A 333 14.50 17.67 8.74
CA VAL A 333 14.06 19.04 9.05
C VAL A 333 14.17 19.89 7.79
N ASP A 334 13.06 20.52 7.39
CA ASP A 334 13.05 21.42 6.24
C ASP A 334 13.60 22.82 6.56
N ALA A 335 13.80 23.63 5.52
CA ALA A 335 14.24 25.02 5.64
C ALA A 335 13.30 25.93 6.44
N GLY A 336 12.02 25.54 6.60
CA GLY A 336 11.05 26.20 7.49
C GLY A 336 11.09 25.71 8.94
N GLY A 337 11.99 24.78 9.27
CA GLY A 337 12.13 24.18 10.60
C GLY A 337 11.13 23.06 10.90
N LYS A 338 10.27 22.68 9.96
CA LYS A 338 9.30 21.60 10.15
C LYS A 338 9.99 20.25 10.11
N GLN A 339 9.68 19.40 11.08
CA GLN A 339 10.22 18.05 11.18
C GLN A 339 9.26 17.03 10.58
N LYS A 340 9.80 16.04 9.85
CA LYS A 340 9.14 14.78 9.49
C LYS A 340 9.96 13.63 10.07
N LYS A 341 9.29 12.65 10.67
CA LYS A 341 9.90 11.41 11.16
C LYS A 341 9.47 10.26 10.25
N THR A 342 10.41 9.43 9.84
CA THR A 342 10.18 8.21 9.06
C THR A 342 10.93 7.09 9.74
N ASP A 343 10.21 6.06 10.18
CA ASP A 343 10.82 4.89 10.81
C ASP A 343 11.21 3.86 9.75
N ILE A 344 12.43 3.34 9.84
CA ILE A 344 12.97 2.30 8.97
C ILE A 344 13.48 1.13 9.82
N GLU A 345 13.27 -0.09 9.34
CA GLU A 345 13.78 -1.31 9.97
C GLU A 345 14.74 -2.00 9.01
N LEU A 346 15.96 -2.25 9.48
CA LEU A 346 17.02 -2.92 8.74
C LEU A 346 16.92 -4.43 8.98
N ARG A 347 17.33 -5.21 7.99
CA ARG A 347 17.57 -6.65 8.13
C ARG A 347 18.94 -6.86 8.79
N ASP A 348 19.11 -7.97 9.52
CA ASP A 348 20.40 -8.37 10.12
C ASP A 348 21.32 -9.02 9.05
N GLU A 349 21.55 -8.27 7.97
CA GLU A 349 22.30 -8.65 6.79
C GLU A 349 23.39 -7.59 6.50
N PRO A 350 24.60 -8.02 6.10
CA PRO A 350 25.64 -7.10 5.64
C PRO A 350 25.30 -6.50 4.26
N GLY A 351 25.92 -5.36 3.95
CA GLY A 351 25.73 -4.66 2.68
C GLY A 351 24.68 -3.56 2.74
N GLU A 352 24.53 -2.86 1.62
CA GLU A 352 23.61 -1.74 1.44
C GLU A 352 22.13 -2.16 1.61
N GLN A 353 21.36 -1.33 2.30
CA GLN A 353 19.91 -1.48 2.42
C GLN A 353 19.21 -0.16 2.07
N HIS A 354 18.28 -0.21 1.11
CA HIS A 354 17.64 0.98 0.54
C HIS A 354 16.28 1.25 1.18
N PHE A 355 16.04 2.50 1.58
CA PHE A 355 14.81 2.93 2.24
C PHE A 355 14.22 4.17 1.54
N PRO A 356 12.94 4.14 1.11
CA PRO A 356 12.28 5.32 0.56
C PRO A 356 11.97 6.32 1.69
N VAL A 357 12.57 7.51 1.62
CA VAL A 357 12.39 8.59 2.60
C VAL A 357 12.18 9.92 1.87
N GLU A 358 10.98 10.10 1.35
CA GLU A 358 10.66 11.32 0.61
C GLU A 358 10.48 12.54 1.53
N ALA A 359 11.28 13.58 1.35
CA ALA A 359 11.15 14.85 2.07
C ALA A 359 11.68 16.02 1.23
N SER A 360 10.90 17.11 1.13
CA SER A 360 11.25 18.31 0.34
C SER A 360 11.92 19.39 1.20
N ASN A 361 12.77 20.21 0.57
CA ASN A 361 13.45 21.37 1.18
C ASN A 361 14.24 21.04 2.46
N VAL A 362 14.78 19.82 2.55
CA VAL A 362 15.52 19.30 3.71
C VAL A 362 16.82 20.08 3.86
N MET A 363 17.03 20.65 5.04
CA MET A 363 18.31 21.26 5.45
C MET A 363 19.10 20.35 6.39
N ARG A 364 18.41 19.45 7.12
CA ARG A 364 19.03 18.54 8.09
C ARG A 364 18.39 17.17 8.04
N ILE A 365 19.21 16.12 8.09
CA ILE A 365 18.77 14.73 8.22
C ILE A 365 19.48 14.10 9.42
N ARG A 366 18.70 13.50 10.33
CA ARG A 366 19.20 12.83 11.52
C ARG A 366 18.74 11.39 11.55
N LEU A 367 19.67 10.46 11.72
CA LEU A 367 19.38 9.06 12.03
C LEU A 367 19.40 8.91 13.56
N VAL A 368 18.30 8.41 14.14
CA VAL A 368 18.21 8.11 15.57
C VAL A 368 18.06 6.61 15.74
N VAL A 369 18.94 5.98 16.53
CA VAL A 369 18.90 4.54 16.78
C VAL A 369 17.73 4.21 17.73
N ARG A 370 16.75 3.43 17.27
CA ARG A 370 15.63 2.93 18.10
C ARG A 370 15.97 1.62 18.79
N SER A 371 16.60 0.69 18.07
CA SER A 371 16.87 -0.68 18.53
C SER A 371 18.04 -1.29 17.76
N THR A 372 18.63 -2.36 18.30
CA THR A 372 19.82 -3.01 17.75
C THR A 372 19.65 -4.54 17.64
N TYR A 373 20.44 -5.16 16.76
CA TYR A 373 20.64 -6.60 16.70
C TYR A 373 21.89 -6.96 17.51
N GLY A 374 21.68 -7.51 18.70
CA GLY A 374 22.73 -8.01 19.61
C GLY A 374 23.72 -6.94 20.11
N PRO A 375 24.40 -7.20 21.24
CA PRO A 375 25.78 -6.73 21.38
C PRO A 375 26.64 -7.54 20.39
N GLY A 376 27.54 -6.88 19.65
CA GLY A 376 28.58 -7.59 18.92
C GLY A 376 29.70 -8.01 19.87
N LEU A 377 30.92 -8.15 19.34
CA LEU A 377 32.12 -8.13 20.17
C LEU A 377 32.33 -6.73 20.79
N ASP A 378 31.94 -5.68 20.07
CA ASP A 378 31.76 -4.32 20.56
C ASP A 378 30.31 -4.11 21.05
N PRO A 379 30.09 -3.65 22.30
CA PRO A 379 28.75 -3.31 22.79
C PRO A 379 28.15 -2.05 22.15
N ALA A 380 28.95 -1.22 21.49
CA ALA A 380 28.45 -0.08 20.71
C ALA A 380 27.77 -0.55 19.41
N VAL A 381 26.78 0.21 18.94
CA VAL A 381 26.21 -0.01 17.60
C VAL A 381 27.07 0.70 16.56
N ALA A 382 27.30 0.06 15.42
CA ALA A 382 28.01 0.65 14.29
C ALA A 382 27.09 0.84 13.08
N ILE A 383 27.22 1.98 12.43
CA ILE A 383 26.68 2.24 11.10
C ILE A 383 27.86 2.64 10.22
N GLY A 384 28.12 1.87 9.16
CA GLY A 384 29.25 2.06 8.28
C GLY A 384 29.07 3.35 7.47
N GLU A 385 28.14 3.29 6.52
CA GLU A 385 27.78 4.40 5.64
C GLU A 385 26.27 4.67 5.72
N ALA A 386 25.87 5.93 5.51
CA ALA A 386 24.51 6.33 5.20
C ALA A 386 24.52 7.31 4.02
N GLU A 387 24.10 6.84 2.86
CA GLU A 387 24.02 7.64 1.65
C GLU A 387 22.62 8.24 1.48
N PHE A 388 22.56 9.46 0.97
CA PHE A 388 21.32 10.19 0.76
C PHE A 388 21.17 10.48 -0.73
N PHE A 389 20.01 10.18 -1.31
CA PHE A 389 19.78 10.31 -2.74
C PHE A 389 18.54 11.15 -3.05
N GLY A 390 18.63 11.98 -4.10
CA GLY A 390 17.54 12.84 -4.53
C GLY A 390 17.99 13.93 -5.49
N ARG A 391 17.52 15.17 -5.27
CA ARG A 391 17.85 16.34 -6.11
C ARG A 391 18.10 17.60 -5.26
N ARG A 392 18.89 18.52 -5.79
CA ARG A 392 19.00 19.91 -5.33
C ARG A 392 17.96 20.76 -6.07
#